data_AF-A0A1Q8VZ10-F1
#
_entry.id   AF-A0A1Q8VZ10-F1
#
_cell.length_a   1.000
_cell.length_b   1.000
_cell.length_c   1.000
_cell.angle_alpha   90.00
_cell.angle_beta   90.00
_cell.angle_gamma   90.00
#
_symmetry.space_group_name_H-M   'P 1'
#
loop_
_entity.id
_entity.type
_entity.pdbx_description
1 polymer ?
#
loop_
_entity_poly.entity_id
_entity_poly.type
_entity_poly.pdbx_seq_one_letter_code
_entity_poly.pdbx_strand_id
1 'polypeptide(L)'
;MSSSTTTALSRQPLVQVLRNITDPRDRRGVRHNLSTVLSLAVTGVLAGCRSLTAIWEHATDLTTADLEALGLAAGQALPSESTIRRVLQNLDP
;
A
#
# COMPACT_ATOMS: atom_id res chain seq x y z
N MET A 1 -13.04 28.38 -18.79
CA MET A 1 -13.15 27.20 -17.90
C MET A 1 -11.97 27.24 -16.94
N SER A 2 -12.17 27.68 -15.69
CA SER A 2 -11.10 27.71 -14.70
C SER A 2 -10.85 26.29 -14.19
N SER A 3 -9.64 25.78 -14.36
CA SER A 3 -9.20 24.54 -13.73
C SER A 3 -9.33 24.70 -12.22
N SER A 4 -10.13 23.85 -11.58
CA SER A 4 -10.24 23.76 -10.13
C SER A 4 -8.86 23.65 -9.53
N THR A 5 -8.57 24.47 -8.51
CA THR A 5 -7.31 24.43 -7.77
C THR A 5 -7.26 23.12 -7.01
N THR A 6 -6.69 22.08 -7.64
CA THR A 6 -6.45 20.79 -7.03
C THR A 6 -5.69 21.01 -5.71
N THR A 7 -6.36 20.79 -4.58
CA THR A 7 -5.84 20.98 -3.22
C THR A 7 -4.48 20.33 -3.05
N ALA A 8 -3.56 20.94 -2.29
CA ALA A 8 -2.17 20.46 -2.13
C ALA A 8 -2.04 18.95 -1.81
N LEU A 9 -3.03 18.36 -1.11
CA LEU A 9 -3.14 16.92 -0.85
C LEU A 9 -3.15 16.05 -2.12
N SER A 10 -3.73 16.52 -3.22
CA SER A 10 -3.78 15.74 -4.47
C SER A 10 -2.42 15.64 -5.18
N ARG A 11 -1.43 16.46 -4.81
CA ARG A 11 -0.06 16.34 -5.33
C ARG A 11 0.85 15.51 -4.41
N GLN A 12 0.35 15.05 -3.27
CA GLN A 12 1.14 14.24 -2.34
C GLN A 12 1.19 12.79 -2.79
N PRO A 13 2.34 12.12 -2.66
CA PRO A 13 2.45 10.70 -2.98
C PRO A 13 1.60 9.88 -2.01
N LEU A 14 0.89 8.88 -2.53
CA LEU A 14 -0.05 8.04 -1.78
C LEU A 14 0.55 7.47 -0.49
N VAL A 15 1.78 6.94 -0.57
CA VAL A 15 2.48 6.37 0.58
C VAL A 15 2.69 7.38 1.70
N GLN A 16 2.91 8.65 1.37
CA GLN A 16 3.11 9.71 2.36
C GLN A 16 1.82 10.04 3.10
N VAL A 17 0.68 10.03 2.39
CA VAL A 17 -0.64 10.20 3.01
C VAL A 17 -0.93 9.03 3.95
N LEU A 18 -0.67 7.80 3.51
CA LEU A 18 -0.95 6.58 4.27
C LEU A 18 -0.04 6.38 5.50
N ARG A 19 1.14 7.00 5.53
CA ARG A 19 2.03 7.01 6.72
C ARG A 19 1.39 7.66 7.95
N ASN A 20 0.39 8.50 7.77
CA ASN A 20 -0.31 9.16 8.88
C ASN A 20 -1.35 8.24 9.56
N ILE A 21 -1.60 7.05 9.01
CA ILE A 21 -2.54 6.08 9.59
C ILE A 21 -1.82 5.36 10.75
N THR A 22 -2.46 5.36 11.92
CA THR A 22 -1.94 4.66 13.10
C THR A 22 -1.99 3.16 12.85
N ASP A 23 -0.86 2.48 13.04
CA ASP A 23 -0.76 1.03 12.88
C ASP A 23 -1.31 0.31 14.13
N PRO A 24 -2.43 -0.43 14.03
CA PRO A 24 -3.02 -1.11 15.18
C PRO A 24 -2.26 -2.39 15.57
N ARG A 25 -1.29 -2.83 14.75
CA ARG A 25 -0.55 -4.07 14.98
C ARG A 25 0.47 -3.88 16.12
N ASP A 26 0.69 -4.95 16.89
CA ASP A 26 1.80 -4.97 17.85
C ASP A 26 3.12 -4.71 17.11
N ARG A 27 3.95 -3.83 17.67
CA ARG A 27 5.29 -3.49 17.15
C ARG A 27 6.17 -4.73 17.03
N ARG A 28 5.94 -5.75 17.85
CA ARG A 28 6.65 -7.03 17.78
C ARG A 28 6.18 -7.83 16.57
N GLY A 29 6.97 -7.81 15.50
CA GLY A 29 6.75 -8.64 14.31
C GLY A 29 6.34 -7.88 13.04
N VAL A 30 6.43 -6.55 13.04
CA VAL A 30 6.20 -5.73 11.84
C VAL A 30 7.38 -5.89 10.87
N ARG A 31 7.22 -6.78 9.88
CA ARG A 31 8.18 -6.92 8.77
C ARG A 31 7.95 -5.90 7.66
N HIS A 32 6.69 -5.49 7.46
CA HIS A 32 6.28 -4.55 6.41
C HIS A 32 5.49 -3.40 7.03
N ASN A 33 5.89 -2.17 6.71
CA ASN A 33 5.20 -0.96 7.17
C ASN A 33 3.74 -0.98 6.70
N LEU A 34 2.83 -0.49 7.54
CA LEU A 34 1.40 -0.46 7.22
C LEU A 34 1.14 0.34 5.93
N SER A 35 1.80 1.50 5.78
CA SER A 35 1.69 2.33 4.58
C SER A 35 2.02 1.56 3.30
N THR A 36 3.04 0.69 3.33
CA THR A 36 3.45 -0.11 2.17
C THR A 36 2.39 -1.13 1.80
N VAL A 37 1.84 -1.84 2.79
CA VAL A 37 0.78 -2.84 2.56
C VAL A 37 -0.50 -2.18 2.06
N LEU A 38 -0.86 -1.02 2.62
CA LEU A 38 -2.00 -0.22 2.17
C LEU A 38 -1.79 0.33 0.76
N SER A 39 -0.60 0.83 0.44
CA SER A 39 -0.26 1.29 -0.90
C SER A 39 -0.42 0.19 -1.94
N LEU A 40 0.07 -1.03 -1.66
CA LEU A 40 -0.12 -2.19 -2.55
C LEU A 40 -1.60 -2.53 -2.74
N ALA A 41 -2.38 -2.55 -1.65
CA ALA A 41 -3.81 -2.82 -1.71
C ALA A 41 -4.57 -1.78 -2.55
N VAL A 42 -4.30 -0.50 -2.33
CA VAL A 42 -4.92 0.60 -3.10
C VAL A 42 -4.54 0.52 -4.57
N THR A 43 -3.26 0.34 -4.89
CA THR A 43 -2.79 0.23 -6.29
C THR A 43 -3.44 -0.97 -6.98
N GLY A 44 -3.53 -2.13 -6.32
CA GLY A 44 -4.22 -3.29 -6.87
C GLY A 44 -5.71 -3.05 -7.11
N VAL A 45 -6.42 -2.39 -6.18
CA VAL A 45 -7.83 -2.01 -6.39
C VAL A 45 -7.99 -1.06 -7.58
N LEU A 46 -7.08 -0.08 -7.72
CA LEU A 46 -7.08 0.84 -8.87
C LEU A 46 -6.77 0.13 -10.19
N ALA A 47 -5.94 -0.93 -10.16
CA ALA A 47 -5.70 -1.82 -11.30
C ALA A 47 -6.88 -2.76 -11.61
N GLY A 48 -7.96 -2.72 -10.81
CA GLY A 48 -9.16 -3.53 -11.01
C GLY A 48 -9.10 -4.92 -10.39
N CYS A 49 -8.11 -5.21 -9.55
CA CYS A 49 -8.01 -6.48 -8.82
C CYS A 49 -9.21 -6.66 -7.89
N ARG A 50 -9.89 -7.80 -7.97
CA ARG A 50 -11.10 -8.13 -7.19
C ARG A 50 -10.87 -9.10 -6.05
N SER A 51 -9.63 -9.50 -5.80
CA SER A 51 -9.26 -10.42 -4.73
C SER A 51 -7.88 -10.10 -4.17
N LEU A 52 -7.60 -10.56 -2.94
CA LEU A 52 -6.29 -10.37 -2.31
C LEU A 52 -5.17 -11.10 -3.07
N THR A 53 -5.47 -12.26 -3.64
CA THR A 53 -4.55 -12.99 -4.52
C THR A 53 -4.23 -12.17 -5.77
N ALA A 54 -5.25 -11.59 -6.42
CA ALA A 54 -5.03 -10.76 -7.60
C ALA A 54 -4.23 -9.48 -7.29
N ILE A 55 -4.42 -8.89 -6.09
CA ILE A 55 -3.60 -7.76 -5.63
C ILE A 55 -2.14 -8.20 -5.45
N TRP A 56 -1.92 -9.38 -4.86
CA TRP A 56 -0.58 -9.92 -4.67
C TRP A 56 0.10 -10.25 -6.02
N GLU A 57 -0.61 -10.88 -6.94
CA GLU A 57 -0.13 -11.16 -8.31
C GLU A 57 0.21 -9.85 -9.05
N HIS A 58 -0.68 -8.86 -8.99
CA HIS A 58 -0.40 -7.54 -9.55
C HIS A 58 0.87 -6.93 -8.94
N ALA A 59 1.06 -7.05 -7.63
CA ALA A 59 2.25 -6.55 -6.95
C ALA A 59 3.54 -7.30 -7.34
N THR A 60 3.45 -8.58 -7.75
CA THR A 60 4.61 -9.32 -8.27
C THR A 60 5.01 -8.89 -9.68
N ASP A 61 4.07 -8.33 -10.45
CA ASP A 61 4.32 -7.80 -11.80
C ASP A 61 4.90 -6.38 -11.79
N LEU A 62 4.95 -5.71 -10.62
CA LEU A 62 5.48 -4.36 -10.48
C LEU A 62 7.01 -4.34 -10.62
N THR A 63 7.54 -3.27 -11.20
CA THR A 63 8.98 -3.06 -11.24
C THR A 63 9.53 -2.69 -9.86
N THR A 64 10.84 -2.88 -9.66
CA THR A 64 11.50 -2.45 -8.41
C THR A 64 11.25 -0.97 -8.10
N ALA A 65 11.26 -0.10 -9.13
CA ALA A 65 11.01 1.33 -8.97
C ALA A 65 9.58 1.62 -8.49
N ASP A 66 8.58 0.88 -9.02
CA ASP A 66 7.20 1.01 -8.57
C ASP A 66 7.04 0.55 -7.11
N LEU A 67 7.68 -0.56 -6.74
CA LEU A 67 7.66 -1.08 -5.38
C LEU A 67 8.32 -0.10 -4.39
N GLU A 68 9.43 0.53 -4.77
CA GLU A 68 10.09 1.57 -3.99
C GLU A 68 9.20 2.81 -3.82
N ALA A 69 8.49 3.23 -4.88
CA ALA A 69 7.54 4.33 -4.83
C ALA A 69 6.33 4.04 -3.91
N LEU A 70 5.94 2.77 -3.79
CA LEU A 70 4.92 2.30 -2.83
C LEU A 70 5.50 2.08 -1.41
N GLY A 71 6.79 2.33 -1.21
CA GLY A 71 7.45 2.29 0.08
C GLY A 71 7.95 0.90 0.49
N LEU A 72 8.17 -0.02 -0.45
CA LEU A 72 8.92 -1.25 -0.22
C LEU A 72 10.42 -0.93 -0.34
N ALA A 73 11.20 -1.15 0.71
CA ALA A 73 12.63 -0.87 0.66
C ALA A 73 13.35 -1.81 -0.33
N ALA A 74 14.38 -1.29 -1.00
CA ALA A 74 15.22 -2.08 -1.90
C ALA A 74 15.74 -3.35 -1.19
N GLY A 75 15.59 -4.51 -1.85
CA GLY A 75 16.00 -5.81 -1.32
C GLY A 75 15.07 -6.40 -0.25
N GLN A 76 14.00 -5.70 0.13
CA GLN A 76 12.97 -6.27 0.99
C GLN A 76 12.04 -7.18 0.19
N ALA A 77 11.73 -8.36 0.73
CA ALA A 77 10.77 -9.27 0.10
C ALA A 77 9.38 -8.63 0.01
N LEU A 78 8.61 -8.98 -1.02
CA LEU A 78 7.22 -8.56 -1.14
C LEU A 78 6.37 -9.16 -0.01
N PRO A 79 5.40 -8.42 0.57
CA PRO A 79 4.44 -8.99 1.50
C PRO A 79 3.69 -10.15 0.85
N SER A 80 3.56 -11.27 1.54
CA SER A 80 2.70 -12.37 1.07
C SER A 80 1.24 -11.93 1.03
N GLU A 81 0.43 -12.58 0.20
CA GLU A 81 -1.04 -12.43 0.23
C GLU A 81 -1.60 -12.56 1.66
N SER A 82 -1.13 -13.55 2.42
CA SER A 82 -1.55 -13.76 3.81
C SER A 82 -1.18 -12.60 4.73
N THR A 83 -0.07 -11.90 4.45
CA THR A 83 0.31 -10.69 5.16
C THR A 83 -0.65 -9.56 4.82
N ILE A 84 -0.94 -9.35 3.53
CA ILE A 84 -1.90 -8.33 3.07
C ILE A 84 -3.26 -8.55 3.73
N ARG A 85 -3.77 -9.79 3.68
CA ARG A 85 -5.02 -10.21 4.31
C ARG A 85 -5.07 -9.85 5.80
N ARG A 86 -4.09 -10.33 6.56
CA ARG A 86 -4.03 -10.13 8.03
C ARG A 86 -3.97 -8.66 8.40
N VAL A 87 -3.23 -7.86 7.63
CA VAL A 87 -3.14 -6.42 7.87
C VAL A 87 -4.50 -5.77 7.65
N LEU A 88 -5.14 -6.02 6.50
CA LEU A 88 -6.42 -5.41 6.17
C LEU A 88 -7.55 -5.84 7.10
N GLN A 89 -7.56 -7.09 7.57
CA GLN A 89 -8.55 -7.58 8.54
C GLN A 89 -8.43 -6.97 9.93
N ASN A 90 -7.24 -6.48 10.30
CA ASN A 90 -6.98 -5.86 11.60
C ASN A 90 -7.14 -4.33 11.57
N LEU A 91 -7.51 -3.75 10.42
CA LEU A 91 -7.86 -2.34 10.32
C LEU A 91 -9.33 -2.20 10.71
N ASP A 92 -9.58 -1.46 11.80
CA ASP A 92 -10.85 -1.35 12.54
C ASP A 92 -11.33 -2.66 13.22
N PRO A 93 -11.06 -2.83 14.52
CA PRO A 93 -11.67 -3.87 15.36
C PRO A 93 -13.10 -3.54 15.82
#